data_AF-A0A7U9WQU8-F1
#
_entry.id   AF-A0A7U9WQU8-F1
#
_cell.length_a   1.000
_cell.length_b   1.000
_cell.length_c   1.000
_cell.angle_alpha   90.00
_cell.angle_beta   90.00
_cell.angle_gamma   90.00
#
_symmetry.space_group_name_H-M   'P 1'
#
loop_
_entity.id
_entity.type
_entity.pdbx_description
1 polymer ?
#
loop_
_entity_poly.entity_id
_entity_poly.type
_entity_poly.pdbx_seq_one_letter_code
_entity_poly.pdbx_strand_id
1 'polypeptide(L)'
;MRKTQKKQAGEFMELLARAHEAVGKAVSTGKNYIAMELLEQCQEGAIQLGELVEKAEGEGCGMIPLLEDYCELVYQIYEEVRQGQGASADRISEDLQQSLIKIEKYLRDNIKTRTEIVFLPYKASMWDSLESVWKAAEEDPDCDAYVIPIPYFDKNPDGSLREAHYEGDLYPEYVPVTDYNDYNFDARRPDMIYIHNPYDECNHVTSVHPFFYSKNLKKYTDNLIYIPYFILGEIDPEDEESVENMQHFCLVPGVFYADKVVVQSEDMRQVYINVLTKETREDSRSIWEEKILGLGSPKVDKILSTKKEELKIPEEWLQIIEKPDGNWKKIIFYNTSVSAFLRYEEKMLEKIKDVFRVFEENHEEMALLWRPHPLIKATIESMRPKLWKEYQEIVERYKTEGWGIYDDSADLDRAVCLSDAYYGDWSSIVYLYQKTGKLIMMQNVDIRN
;
A
#
# COMPACT_ATOMS: atom_id res chain seq x y z
N MET A 1 -21.69 2.83 6.41
CA MET A 1 -21.01 3.75 7.35
C MET A 1 -19.61 3.26 7.64
N ARG A 2 -18.58 4.11 7.67
CA ARG A 2 -17.21 3.66 7.97
C ARG A 2 -17.10 3.15 9.41
N LYS A 3 -16.17 2.21 9.66
CA LYS A 3 -15.97 1.61 11.00
C LYS A 3 -15.78 2.65 12.10
N THR A 4 -14.93 3.67 11.89
CA THR A 4 -14.69 4.75 12.86
C THR A 4 -15.97 5.54 13.18
N GLN A 5 -16.76 5.88 12.16
CA GLN A 5 -18.02 6.60 12.34
C GLN A 5 -19.05 5.74 13.08
N LYS A 6 -19.11 4.44 12.76
CA LYS A 6 -20.01 3.51 13.43
C LYS A 6 -19.63 3.27 14.90
N LYS A 7 -18.33 3.27 15.20
CA LYS A 7 -17.81 3.27 16.58
C LYS A 7 -18.21 4.55 17.31
N GLN A 8 -18.02 5.73 16.71
CA GLN A 8 -18.47 7.00 17.27
C GLN A 8 -19.98 7.00 17.56
N ALA A 9 -20.80 6.50 16.61
CA ALA A 9 -22.24 6.34 16.82
C ALA A 9 -22.56 5.44 18.02
N GLY A 10 -21.83 4.33 18.19
CA GLY A 10 -21.90 3.48 19.39
C GLY A 10 -21.58 4.22 20.69
N GLU A 11 -20.46 4.95 20.72
CA GLU A 11 -20.04 5.74 21.88
C GLU A 11 -21.06 6.84 22.25
N PHE A 12 -21.70 7.47 21.26
CA PHE A 12 -22.81 8.40 21.47
C PHE A 12 -24.01 7.72 22.11
N MET A 13 -24.42 6.54 21.63
CA MET A 13 -25.55 5.81 22.20
C MET A 13 -25.27 5.38 23.65
N GLU A 14 -24.06 4.93 23.96
CA GLU A 14 -23.65 4.63 25.35
C GLU A 14 -23.67 5.87 26.26
N LEU A 15 -23.36 7.05 25.72
CA LEU A 15 -23.47 8.30 26.46
C LEU A 15 -24.93 8.66 26.73
N LEU A 16 -25.81 8.53 25.73
CA LEU A 16 -27.25 8.77 25.87
C LEU A 16 -27.88 7.82 26.88
N ALA A 17 -27.54 6.53 26.85
CA ALA A 17 -28.02 5.54 27.82
C ALA A 17 -27.69 5.94 29.27
N ARG A 18 -26.45 6.39 29.52
CA ARG A 18 -26.04 6.90 30.84
C ARG A 18 -26.79 8.17 31.23
N ALA A 19 -27.06 9.05 30.28
CA ALA A 19 -27.85 10.25 30.50
C ALA A 19 -29.31 9.90 30.87
N HIS A 20 -29.92 8.91 30.24
CA HIS A 20 -31.28 8.44 30.56
C HIS A 20 -31.40 7.97 32.02
N GLU A 21 -30.45 7.14 32.48
CA GLU A 21 -30.40 6.71 33.88
C GLU A 21 -30.28 7.90 34.84
N ALA A 22 -29.46 8.89 34.49
CA ALA A 22 -29.27 10.10 35.29
C ALA A 22 -30.53 10.98 35.31
N VAL A 23 -31.26 11.10 34.19
CA VAL A 23 -32.55 11.79 34.10
C VAL A 23 -33.56 11.15 35.03
N GLY A 24 -33.76 9.83 34.96
CA GLY A 24 -34.69 9.11 35.85
C GLY A 24 -34.36 9.30 37.33
N LYS A 25 -33.07 9.30 37.69
CA LYS A 25 -32.62 9.58 39.06
C LYS A 25 -32.86 11.03 39.49
N ALA A 26 -32.67 12.00 38.59
CA ALA A 26 -32.91 13.40 38.88
C ALA A 26 -34.41 13.67 39.11
N VAL A 27 -35.28 13.09 38.27
CA VAL A 27 -36.74 13.21 38.42
C VAL A 27 -37.23 12.54 39.71
N SER A 28 -36.79 11.31 40.01
CA SER A 28 -37.21 10.60 41.24
C SER A 28 -36.75 11.29 42.53
N THR A 29 -35.69 12.10 42.48
CA THR A 29 -35.20 12.89 43.62
C THR A 29 -35.71 14.34 43.63
N GLY A 30 -36.64 14.69 42.73
CA GLY A 30 -37.24 16.02 42.64
C GLY A 30 -36.29 17.12 42.14
N LYS A 31 -35.16 16.75 41.54
CA LYS A 31 -34.16 17.67 41.00
C LYS A 31 -34.44 17.98 39.53
N ASN A 32 -35.64 18.52 39.26
CA ASN A 32 -36.16 18.72 37.91
C ASN A 32 -35.26 19.58 37.02
N TYR A 33 -34.60 20.60 37.57
CA TYR A 33 -33.63 21.42 36.83
C TYR A 33 -32.49 20.57 36.23
N ILE A 34 -31.95 19.62 36.99
CA ILE A 34 -30.87 18.73 36.53
C ILE A 34 -31.40 17.78 35.44
N ALA A 35 -32.62 17.27 35.62
CA ALA A 35 -33.25 16.43 34.60
C ALA A 35 -33.43 17.19 33.27
N MET A 36 -33.88 18.45 33.34
CA MET A 36 -34.05 19.32 32.17
C MET A 36 -32.72 19.58 31.45
N GLU A 37 -31.65 19.90 32.19
CA GLU A 37 -30.31 20.10 31.61
C GLU A 37 -29.77 18.84 30.93
N LEU A 38 -29.98 17.67 31.53
CA LEU A 38 -29.59 16.38 30.93
C LEU A 38 -30.42 16.05 29.69
N LEU A 39 -31.71 16.39 29.66
CA LEU A 39 -32.57 16.21 28.48
C LEU A 39 -32.14 17.12 27.32
N GLU A 40 -31.73 18.36 27.60
CA GLU A 40 -31.14 19.26 26.60
C GLU A 40 -29.85 18.65 26.00
N GLN A 41 -28.98 18.09 26.84
CA GLN A 41 -27.77 17.39 26.39
C GLN A 41 -28.09 16.13 25.57
N CYS A 42 -29.13 15.37 25.96
CA CYS A 42 -29.63 14.23 25.19
C CYS A 42 -30.08 14.63 23.79
N GLN A 43 -30.77 15.77 23.67
CA GLN A 43 -31.24 16.29 22.39
C GLN A 43 -30.07 16.74 21.50
N GLU A 44 -29.11 17.49 22.07
CA GLU A 44 -27.90 17.90 21.34
C GLU A 44 -27.09 16.68 20.85
N GLY A 45 -26.92 15.67 21.70
CA GLY A 45 -26.23 14.42 21.33
C GLY A 45 -26.94 13.66 20.20
N ALA A 46 -28.28 13.61 20.21
CA ALA A 46 -29.04 12.98 19.13
C ALA A 46 -28.98 13.74 17.81
N ILE A 47 -28.93 15.08 17.85
CA ILE A 47 -28.73 15.91 16.65
C ILE A 47 -27.35 15.64 16.05
N GLN A 48 -26.28 15.62 16.87
CA GLN A 48 -24.93 15.31 16.39
C GLN A 48 -24.84 13.90 15.79
N LEU A 49 -25.52 12.92 16.40
CA LEU A 49 -25.61 11.57 15.85
C LEU A 49 -26.38 11.55 14.51
N GLY A 50 -27.45 12.35 14.38
CA GLY A 50 -28.20 12.53 13.14
C GLY A 50 -27.32 13.09 12.02
N GLU A 51 -26.60 14.18 12.28
CA GLU A 51 -25.65 14.78 11.33
C GLU A 51 -24.56 13.80 10.89
N LEU A 52 -24.04 12.99 11.82
CA LEU A 52 -23.06 11.94 11.51
C LEU A 52 -23.63 10.87 10.58
N VAL A 53 -24.86 10.40 10.86
CA VAL A 53 -25.56 9.39 10.07
C VAL A 53 -25.91 9.93 8.70
N GLU A 54 -26.44 11.14 8.62
CA GLU A 54 -26.80 11.82 7.36
C GLU A 54 -25.58 11.99 6.47
N LYS A 55 -24.45 12.43 7.03
CA LYS A 55 -23.19 12.56 6.28
C LYS A 55 -22.66 11.22 5.78
N ALA A 56 -22.92 10.12 6.50
CA ALA A 56 -22.39 8.79 6.17
C ALA A 56 -23.28 7.99 5.22
N GLU A 57 -24.60 8.04 5.42
CA GLU A 57 -25.60 7.21 4.73
C GLU A 57 -26.55 8.02 3.84
N GLY A 58 -26.51 9.35 3.93
CA GLY A 58 -27.42 10.28 3.25
C GLY A 58 -28.69 10.59 4.05
N GLU A 59 -29.37 11.68 3.65
CA GLU A 59 -30.64 12.15 4.25
C GLU A 59 -31.76 11.10 4.21
N GLY A 60 -31.74 10.19 3.22
CA GLY A 60 -32.74 9.12 3.08
C GLY A 60 -32.57 7.94 4.04
N CYS A 61 -31.62 7.98 4.97
CA CYS A 61 -31.37 6.89 5.91
C CYS A 61 -32.55 6.72 6.89
N GLY A 62 -33.11 5.51 6.98
CA GLY A 62 -34.22 5.21 7.88
C GLY A 62 -33.93 5.32 9.38
N MET A 63 -32.68 5.61 9.77
CA MET A 63 -32.32 5.96 11.15
C MET A 63 -32.66 7.42 11.47
N ILE A 64 -32.72 8.31 10.47
CA ILE A 64 -33.01 9.73 10.68
C ILE A 64 -34.40 9.94 11.32
N PRO A 65 -35.50 9.33 10.81
CA PRO A 65 -36.79 9.45 11.48
C PRO A 65 -36.81 8.90 12.91
N LEU A 66 -36.01 7.86 13.21
CA LEU A 66 -35.92 7.31 14.58
C LEU A 66 -35.25 8.29 15.54
N LEU A 67 -34.27 9.06 15.06
CA LEU A 67 -33.61 10.11 15.84
C LEU A 67 -34.52 11.34 16.01
N GLU A 68 -35.30 11.68 14.98
CA GLU A 68 -36.33 12.73 15.07
C GLU A 68 -37.41 12.38 16.10
N ASP A 69 -37.95 11.16 16.04
CA ASP A 69 -38.92 10.63 17.02
C ASP A 69 -38.35 10.66 18.45
N TYR A 70 -37.07 10.31 18.61
CA TYR A 70 -36.38 10.38 19.90
C TYR A 70 -36.23 11.82 20.40
N CYS A 71 -35.85 12.77 19.53
CA CYS A 71 -35.75 14.18 19.89
C CYS A 71 -37.11 14.77 20.32
N GLU A 72 -38.19 14.39 19.65
CA GLU A 72 -39.55 14.78 20.01
C GLU A 72 -39.95 14.18 21.38
N LEU A 73 -39.64 12.90 21.63
CA LEU A 73 -39.86 12.27 22.93
C LEU A 73 -39.10 13.00 24.06
N VAL A 74 -37.84 13.34 23.85
CA VAL A 74 -37.01 14.09 24.81
C VAL A 74 -37.65 15.45 25.11
N TYR A 75 -38.14 16.16 24.10
CA TYR A 75 -38.81 17.45 24.26
C TYR A 75 -40.13 17.34 25.03
N GLN A 76 -40.95 16.32 24.75
CA GLN A 76 -42.19 16.06 25.49
C GLN A 76 -41.92 15.79 26.97
N ILE A 77 -40.92 14.96 27.28
CA ILE A 77 -40.49 14.68 28.66
C ILE A 77 -39.98 15.95 29.34
N TYR A 78 -39.20 16.77 28.64
CA TYR A 78 -38.73 18.05 29.16
C TYR A 78 -39.90 18.95 29.59
N GLU A 79 -40.93 19.07 28.74
CA GLU A 79 -42.13 19.84 29.04
C GLU A 79 -42.93 19.27 30.21
N GLU A 80 -43.08 17.95 30.30
CA GLU A 80 -43.74 17.30 31.44
C GLU A 80 -43.02 17.59 32.77
N VAL A 81 -41.68 17.44 32.79
CA VAL A 81 -40.83 17.73 33.96
C VAL A 81 -40.89 19.21 34.34
N ARG A 82 -40.88 20.11 33.35
CA ARG A 82 -40.97 21.57 33.56
C ARG A 82 -42.31 21.99 34.15
N GLN A 83 -43.40 21.39 33.67
CA GLN A 83 -44.76 21.69 34.12
C GLN A 83 -45.12 20.99 35.45
N GLY A 84 -44.22 20.15 35.98
CA GLY A 84 -44.46 19.39 37.21
C GLY A 84 -45.58 18.36 37.06
N GLN A 85 -45.89 17.96 35.82
CA GLN A 85 -46.85 16.89 35.55
C GLN A 85 -46.16 15.58 35.97
N GLY A 86 -46.75 14.88 36.93
CA GLY A 86 -46.13 13.74 37.63
C GLY A 86 -45.94 12.48 36.78
N ALA A 87 -45.14 12.56 35.71
CA ALA A 87 -44.65 11.40 35.01
C ALA A 87 -43.77 10.57 35.96
N SER A 88 -44.07 9.28 36.08
CA SER A 88 -43.26 8.37 36.88
C SER A 88 -41.84 8.31 36.31
N ALA A 89 -40.83 8.47 37.16
CA ALA A 89 -39.42 8.35 36.75
C ALA A 89 -39.13 7.02 36.04
N ASP A 90 -39.84 5.96 36.42
CA ASP A 90 -39.75 4.64 35.79
C ASP A 90 -40.25 4.68 34.34
N ARG A 91 -41.37 5.38 34.09
CA ARG A 91 -41.94 5.52 32.75
C ARG A 91 -41.02 6.35 31.84
N ILE A 92 -40.50 7.48 32.33
CA ILE A 92 -39.55 8.32 31.58
C ILE A 92 -38.32 7.50 31.16
N SER A 93 -37.74 6.76 32.10
CA SER A 93 -36.56 5.93 31.83
C SER A 93 -36.86 4.83 30.83
N GLU A 94 -38.01 4.16 30.97
CA GLU A 94 -38.46 3.10 30.06
C GLU A 94 -38.69 3.63 28.64
N ASP A 95 -39.41 4.75 28.48
CA ASP A 95 -39.71 5.36 27.18
C ASP A 95 -38.42 5.76 26.45
N LEU A 96 -37.49 6.44 27.13
CA LEU A 96 -36.18 6.83 26.57
C LEU A 96 -35.33 5.61 26.17
N GLN A 97 -35.27 4.60 27.04
CA GLN A 97 -34.51 3.38 26.79
C GLN A 97 -35.08 2.59 25.61
N GLN A 98 -36.41 2.47 25.49
CA GLN A 98 -37.06 1.79 24.37
C GLN A 98 -36.78 2.50 23.04
N SER A 99 -36.77 3.83 23.04
CA SER A 99 -36.41 4.60 21.85
C SER A 99 -34.95 4.37 21.45
N LEU A 100 -34.02 4.39 22.41
CA LEU A 100 -32.60 4.13 22.14
C LEU A 100 -32.35 2.71 21.62
N ILE A 101 -33.02 1.70 22.17
CA ILE A 101 -32.93 0.30 21.70
C ILE A 101 -33.34 0.17 20.23
N LYS A 102 -34.37 0.92 19.78
CA LYS A 102 -34.78 0.92 18.36
C LYS A 102 -33.69 1.51 17.47
N ILE A 103 -33.08 2.61 17.90
CA ILE A 103 -31.99 3.29 17.19
C ILE A 103 -30.77 2.36 17.11
N GLU A 104 -30.36 1.76 18.23
CA GLU A 104 -29.25 0.80 18.30
C GLU A 104 -29.50 -0.42 17.40
N LYS A 105 -30.72 -0.97 17.46
CA LYS A 105 -31.12 -2.10 16.62
C LYS A 105 -31.03 -1.72 15.14
N TYR A 106 -31.48 -0.52 14.77
CA TYR A 106 -31.40 -0.07 13.39
C TYR A 106 -29.94 0.07 12.93
N LEU A 107 -29.08 0.71 13.72
CA LEU A 107 -27.66 0.87 13.40
C LEU A 107 -26.96 -0.48 13.21
N ARG A 108 -27.29 -1.48 14.03
CA ARG A 108 -26.71 -2.82 13.94
C ARG A 108 -27.22 -3.58 12.72
N ASP A 109 -28.54 -3.59 12.52
CA ASP A 109 -29.20 -4.51 11.60
C ASP A 109 -29.29 -3.96 10.16
N ASN A 110 -29.26 -2.63 9.97
CA ASN A 110 -29.52 -1.98 8.67
C ASN A 110 -28.36 -1.14 8.14
N ILE A 111 -27.45 -0.65 9.00
CA ILE A 111 -26.31 0.16 8.55
C ILE A 111 -25.08 -0.74 8.47
N LYS A 112 -24.64 -1.04 7.26
CA LYS A 112 -23.43 -1.83 7.04
C LYS A 112 -22.17 -1.07 7.44
N THR A 113 -21.21 -1.80 7.99
CA THR A 113 -19.87 -1.27 8.27
C THR A 113 -19.05 -1.34 6.99
N ARG A 114 -18.52 -0.20 6.54
CA ARG A 114 -17.58 -0.11 5.42
C ARG A 114 -16.14 -0.01 5.94
N THR A 115 -15.22 -0.70 5.29
CA THR A 115 -13.78 -0.64 5.60
C THR A 115 -13.10 0.34 4.64
N GLU A 116 -12.31 1.27 5.14
CA GLU A 116 -11.54 2.20 4.31
C GLU A 116 -10.06 1.78 4.27
N ILE A 117 -9.56 1.46 3.07
CA ILE A 117 -8.19 1.01 2.86
C ILE A 117 -7.46 1.99 1.94
N VAL A 118 -6.24 2.38 2.34
CA VAL A 118 -5.38 3.25 1.54
C VAL A 118 -4.11 2.51 1.14
N PHE A 119 -3.80 2.52 -0.15
CA PHE A 119 -2.56 2.00 -0.72
C PHE A 119 -1.65 3.17 -1.10
N LEU A 120 -0.42 3.18 -0.58
CA LEU A 120 0.57 4.26 -0.76
C LEU A 120 1.79 3.80 -1.57
N PRO A 121 1.64 3.53 -2.87
CA PRO A 121 2.79 3.23 -3.71
C PRO A 121 3.60 4.51 -4.01
N TYR A 122 4.93 4.45 -4.05
CA TYR A 122 5.77 5.63 -4.38
C TYR A 122 6.34 5.60 -5.81
N LYS A 123 6.31 4.44 -6.47
CA LYS A 123 6.82 4.24 -7.84
C LYS A 123 5.87 3.34 -8.63
N ALA A 124 5.46 3.77 -9.82
CA ALA A 124 4.51 3.05 -10.67
C ALA A 124 5.07 1.69 -11.10
N SER A 125 6.38 1.60 -11.34
CA SER A 125 7.05 0.33 -11.70
C SER A 125 7.13 -0.71 -10.59
N MET A 126 6.60 -0.38 -9.41
CA MET A 126 6.56 -1.23 -8.21
C MET A 126 5.12 -1.44 -7.73
N TRP A 127 4.12 -1.06 -8.53
CA TRP A 127 2.71 -1.19 -8.20
C TRP A 127 2.24 -2.64 -8.08
N ASP A 128 2.83 -3.53 -8.86
CA ASP A 128 2.63 -4.98 -8.84
C ASP A 128 2.81 -5.62 -7.45
N SER A 129 3.49 -4.94 -6.52
CA SER A 129 3.63 -5.39 -5.12
C SER A 129 2.40 -5.16 -4.24
N LEU A 130 1.40 -4.41 -4.71
CA LEU A 130 0.16 -4.12 -3.99
C LEU A 130 -1.08 -4.46 -4.81
N GLU A 131 -0.94 -4.66 -6.13
CA GLU A 131 -2.06 -4.74 -7.07
C GLU A 131 -3.07 -5.85 -6.74
N SER A 132 -2.63 -7.08 -6.43
CA SER A 132 -3.56 -8.18 -6.14
C SER A 132 -4.35 -7.94 -4.84
N VAL A 133 -3.71 -7.30 -3.85
CA VAL A 133 -4.37 -6.91 -2.59
C VAL A 133 -5.38 -5.79 -2.82
N TRP A 134 -5.02 -4.79 -3.63
CA TRP A 134 -5.94 -3.72 -4.00
C TRP A 134 -7.14 -4.26 -4.80
N LYS A 135 -6.93 -5.15 -5.76
CA LYS A 135 -8.02 -5.79 -6.52
C LYS A 135 -8.98 -6.54 -5.60
N ALA A 136 -8.48 -7.30 -4.63
CA ALA A 136 -9.32 -7.99 -3.66
C ALA A 136 -10.14 -7.00 -2.79
N ALA A 137 -9.57 -5.84 -2.47
CA ALA A 137 -10.28 -4.77 -1.75
C ALA A 137 -11.34 -4.07 -2.63
N GLU A 138 -11.04 -3.83 -3.90
CA GLU A 138 -11.96 -3.19 -4.87
C GLU A 138 -13.15 -4.09 -5.22
N GLU A 139 -12.97 -5.42 -5.20
CA GLU A 139 -14.03 -6.39 -5.43
C GLU A 139 -15.03 -6.50 -4.26
N ASP A 140 -14.67 -6.01 -3.06
CA ASP A 140 -15.55 -6.03 -1.89
C ASP A 140 -16.48 -4.80 -1.88
N PRO A 141 -17.81 -4.97 -2.04
CA PRO A 141 -18.75 -3.84 -2.08
C PRO A 141 -18.84 -3.07 -0.75
N ASP A 142 -18.40 -3.65 0.36
CA ASP A 142 -18.36 -3.04 1.68
C ASP A 142 -16.94 -2.48 2.01
N CYS A 143 -16.09 -2.31 1.00
CA CYS A 143 -14.77 -1.70 1.11
C CYS A 143 -14.66 -0.43 0.25
N ASP A 144 -14.00 0.60 0.79
CA ASP A 144 -13.58 1.81 0.08
C ASP A 144 -12.06 1.77 -0.07
N ALA A 145 -11.56 1.40 -1.25
CA ALA A 145 -10.13 1.27 -1.54
C ALA A 145 -9.59 2.49 -2.31
N TYR A 146 -8.53 3.12 -1.80
CA TYR A 146 -7.90 4.28 -2.43
C TYR A 146 -6.45 3.96 -2.81
N VAL A 147 -6.09 4.20 -4.07
CA VAL A 147 -4.70 4.19 -4.51
C VAL A 147 -4.20 5.63 -4.54
N ILE A 148 -3.25 5.94 -3.67
CA ILE A 148 -2.68 7.28 -3.53
C ILE A 148 -1.18 7.17 -3.79
N PRO A 149 -0.73 7.32 -5.05
CA PRO A 149 0.68 7.44 -5.35
C PRO A 149 1.29 8.58 -4.54
N ILE A 150 2.45 8.35 -3.91
CA ILE A 150 3.09 9.33 -3.03
C ILE A 150 4.34 9.93 -3.68
N PRO A 151 4.58 11.23 -3.52
CA PRO A 151 5.79 11.86 -4.04
C PRO A 151 7.04 11.35 -3.34
N TYR A 152 8.16 11.35 -4.06
CA TYR A 152 9.48 10.99 -3.53
C TYR A 152 10.56 11.91 -4.08
N PHE A 153 11.74 11.81 -3.48
CA PHE A 153 12.88 12.64 -3.80
C PHE A 153 14.11 11.78 -4.08
N ASP A 154 14.91 12.19 -5.05
CA ASP A 154 16.30 11.71 -5.15
C ASP A 154 17.14 12.31 -4.01
N LYS A 155 18.22 11.62 -3.66
CA LYS A 155 19.20 12.09 -2.66
C LYS A 155 20.55 12.39 -3.25
N ASN A 156 21.13 13.48 -2.79
CA ASN A 156 22.54 13.80 -2.99
C ASN A 156 23.44 12.85 -2.17
N PRO A 157 24.74 12.74 -2.50
CA PRO A 157 25.69 11.93 -1.73
C PRO A 157 25.78 12.32 -0.24
N ASP A 158 25.46 13.57 0.12
CA ASP A 158 25.42 14.06 1.50
C ASP A 158 24.08 13.78 2.23
N GLY A 159 23.14 13.11 1.56
CA GLY A 159 21.82 12.75 2.08
C GLY A 159 20.74 13.83 1.94
N SER A 160 21.08 15.03 1.45
CA SER A 160 20.09 16.08 1.19
C SER A 160 19.16 15.74 0.02
N LEU A 161 17.93 16.25 0.05
CA LEU A 161 16.94 16.04 -1.01
C LEU A 161 17.33 16.82 -2.28
N ARG A 162 17.11 16.20 -3.45
CA ARG A 162 17.45 16.76 -4.76
C ARG A 162 16.21 17.01 -5.62
N GLU A 163 15.91 16.09 -6.53
CA GLU A 163 14.80 16.22 -7.49
C GLU A 163 13.56 15.56 -6.90
N ALA A 164 12.41 16.23 -7.01
CA ALA A 164 11.11 15.72 -6.58
C ALA A 164 10.42 15.02 -7.75
N HIS A 165 9.80 13.87 -7.45
CA HIS A 165 9.15 13.02 -8.43
C HIS A 165 7.73 12.70 -7.98
N TYR A 166 6.81 12.66 -8.94
CA TYR A 166 5.45 12.20 -8.75
C TYR A 166 5.02 11.40 -9.99
N GLU A 167 4.63 10.14 -9.78
CA GLU A 167 4.32 9.19 -10.86
C GLU A 167 2.82 8.85 -10.93
N GLY A 168 1.94 9.72 -10.41
CA GLY A 168 0.49 9.46 -10.35
C GLY A 168 -0.17 9.18 -11.70
N ASP A 169 0.31 9.82 -12.77
CA ASP A 169 -0.20 9.64 -14.14
C ASP A 169 0.36 8.41 -14.87
N LEU A 170 1.26 7.65 -14.23
CA LEU A 170 1.91 6.48 -14.84
C LEU A 170 1.25 5.14 -14.46
N TYR A 171 0.17 5.19 -13.69
CA TYR A 171 -0.56 3.99 -13.27
C TYR A 171 -1.43 3.45 -14.41
N PRO A 172 -1.71 2.14 -14.44
CA PRO A 172 -2.59 1.57 -15.46
C PRO A 172 -3.99 2.21 -15.43
N GLU A 173 -4.62 2.36 -16.60
CA GLU A 173 -5.93 3.02 -16.77
C GLU A 173 -7.05 2.44 -15.89
N TYR A 174 -6.95 1.17 -15.49
CA TYR A 174 -7.92 0.49 -14.62
C TYR A 174 -7.76 0.82 -13.14
N VAL A 175 -6.70 1.53 -12.75
CA VAL A 175 -6.41 1.90 -11.37
C VAL A 175 -6.86 3.35 -11.13
N PRO A 176 -7.95 3.60 -10.37
CA PRO A 176 -8.38 4.95 -10.04
C PRO A 176 -7.40 5.58 -9.04
N VAL A 177 -6.60 6.52 -9.53
CA VAL A 177 -5.64 7.27 -8.71
C VAL A 177 -6.35 8.43 -8.00
N THR A 178 -6.10 8.54 -6.71
CA THR A 178 -6.49 9.70 -5.88
C THR A 178 -5.26 10.58 -5.67
N ASP A 179 -5.37 11.89 -5.93
CA ASP A 179 -4.30 12.83 -5.66
C ASP A 179 -4.02 12.90 -4.15
N TYR A 180 -2.73 12.91 -3.79
CA TYR A 180 -2.31 12.90 -2.40
C TYR A 180 -2.67 14.18 -1.62
N ASN A 181 -2.95 15.29 -2.32
CA ASN A 181 -3.43 16.54 -1.71
C ASN A 181 -4.93 16.52 -1.42
N ASP A 182 -5.70 15.66 -2.11
CA ASP A 182 -7.16 15.58 -1.97
C ASP A 182 -7.59 14.64 -0.83
N TYR A 183 -6.67 13.79 -0.35
CA TYR A 183 -6.95 12.85 0.73
C TYR A 183 -6.57 13.38 2.11
N ASN A 184 -7.57 13.73 2.92
CA ASN A 184 -7.36 14.21 4.28
C ASN A 184 -7.26 13.04 5.29
N PHE A 185 -6.03 12.60 5.60
CA PHE A 185 -5.77 11.50 6.55
C PHE A 185 -6.32 11.75 7.96
N ASP A 186 -6.27 12.99 8.45
CA ASP A 186 -6.73 13.36 9.79
C ASP A 186 -8.24 13.22 9.94
N ALA A 187 -9.00 13.66 8.93
CA ALA A 187 -10.45 13.60 8.92
C ALA A 187 -10.96 12.20 8.54
N ARG A 188 -10.24 11.51 7.65
CA ARG A 188 -10.71 10.22 7.11
C ARG A 188 -10.39 9.04 8.01
N ARG A 189 -9.19 9.00 8.63
CA ARG A 189 -8.74 7.93 9.54
C ARG A 189 -8.96 6.53 8.95
N PRO A 190 -8.24 6.17 7.87
CA PRO A 190 -8.43 4.89 7.20
C PRO A 190 -8.19 3.71 8.15
N ASP A 191 -9.01 2.66 7.99
CA ASP A 191 -8.91 1.44 8.79
C ASP A 191 -7.60 0.70 8.56
N MET A 192 -7.06 0.79 7.34
CA MET A 192 -5.79 0.17 6.98
C MET A 192 -5.00 1.06 6.02
N ILE A 193 -3.68 1.10 6.19
CA ILE A 193 -2.77 1.73 5.24
C ILE A 193 -1.73 0.71 4.80
N TYR A 194 -1.63 0.48 3.49
CA TYR A 194 -0.60 -0.36 2.87
C TYR A 194 0.54 0.50 2.35
N ILE A 195 1.76 0.19 2.76
CA ILE A 195 3.00 0.76 2.23
C ILE A 195 3.85 -0.35 1.61
N HIS A 196 4.65 0.00 0.60
CA HIS A 196 5.63 -0.92 0.02
C HIS A 196 7.08 -0.46 0.10
N ASN A 197 7.32 0.83 0.42
CA ASN A 197 8.65 1.38 0.66
C ASN A 197 8.88 1.46 2.19
N PRO A 198 9.81 0.69 2.75
CA PRO A 198 9.97 0.61 4.20
C PRO A 198 11.03 1.56 4.77
N TYR A 199 11.68 2.38 3.94
CA TYR A 199 12.94 2.99 4.32
C TYR A 199 12.82 4.36 4.98
N ASP A 200 11.67 5.04 4.87
CA ASP A 200 11.49 6.43 5.31
C ASP A 200 12.66 7.34 4.86
N GLU A 201 13.35 7.98 5.81
CA GLU A 201 14.55 8.78 5.58
C GLU A 201 15.86 7.97 5.43
N CYS A 202 15.87 6.66 5.62
CA CYS A 202 17.10 5.86 5.77
C CYS A 202 17.69 5.33 4.47
N ASN A 203 16.97 5.38 3.34
CA ASN A 203 17.51 4.95 2.04
C ASN A 203 18.55 5.95 1.53
N HIS A 204 19.62 5.47 0.87
CA HIS A 204 20.72 6.31 0.38
C HIS A 204 20.42 7.04 -0.93
N VAL A 205 19.51 6.52 -1.75
CA VAL A 205 19.28 6.97 -3.13
C VAL A 205 18.00 7.80 -3.25
N THR A 206 16.94 7.41 -2.53
CA THR A 206 15.64 8.09 -2.58
C THR A 206 15.04 8.24 -1.19
N SER A 207 14.06 9.13 -1.03
CA SER A 207 13.19 9.18 0.16
C SER A 207 11.78 9.56 -0.25
N VAL A 208 10.78 8.88 0.31
CA VAL A 208 9.38 9.29 0.15
C VAL A 208 9.16 10.62 0.88
N HIS A 209 8.11 11.35 0.51
CA HIS A 209 7.84 12.62 1.16
C HIS A 209 7.63 12.45 2.67
N PRO A 210 8.25 13.27 3.56
CA PRO A 210 8.31 13.01 5.01
C PRO A 210 6.97 12.81 5.73
N PHE A 211 5.90 13.39 5.19
CA PHE A 211 4.53 13.15 5.66
C PHE A 211 4.18 11.64 5.64
N PHE A 212 4.62 10.91 4.61
CA PHE A 212 4.35 9.49 4.39
C PHE A 212 5.38 8.55 5.02
N TYR A 213 6.26 9.05 5.88
CA TYR A 213 7.09 8.15 6.68
C TYR A 213 6.23 7.25 7.55
N SER A 214 6.61 5.98 7.65
CA SER A 214 5.87 4.95 8.38
C SER A 214 5.55 5.36 9.83
N LYS A 215 6.50 6.04 10.51
CA LYS A 215 6.31 6.61 11.85
C LYS A 215 5.20 7.68 11.95
N ASN A 216 4.93 8.37 10.84
CA ASN A 216 3.87 9.38 10.75
C ASN A 216 2.54 8.74 10.35
N LEU A 217 2.57 7.83 9.37
CA LEU A 217 1.37 7.12 8.89
C LEU A 217 0.67 6.33 9.99
N LYS A 218 1.43 5.70 10.90
CA LYS A 218 0.88 4.99 12.06
C LYS A 218 0.00 5.85 12.98
N LYS A 219 0.08 7.19 12.88
CA LYS A 219 -0.78 8.10 13.66
C LYS A 219 -2.20 8.20 13.10
N TYR A 220 -2.43 7.77 11.86
CA TYR A 220 -3.68 7.96 11.13
C TYR A 220 -4.49 6.67 10.96
N THR A 221 -3.90 5.51 11.26
CA THR A 221 -4.54 4.20 11.13
C THR A 221 -4.18 3.30 12.32
N ASP A 222 -5.09 2.41 12.67
CA ASP A 222 -4.85 1.37 13.68
C ASP A 222 -4.14 0.14 13.09
N ASN A 223 -3.99 0.07 11.76
CA ASN A 223 -3.37 -1.06 11.07
C ASN A 223 -2.54 -0.60 9.86
N LEU A 224 -1.27 -0.30 10.10
CA LEU A 224 -0.28 -0.03 9.05
C LEU A 224 0.33 -1.36 8.58
N ILE A 225 0.22 -1.68 7.29
CA ILE A 225 0.72 -2.93 6.70
C ILE A 225 1.85 -2.64 5.72
N TYR A 226 2.97 -3.34 5.87
CA TYR A 226 4.09 -3.29 4.93
C TYR A 226 4.14 -4.56 4.07
N ILE A 227 4.20 -4.39 2.74
CA ILE A 227 4.45 -5.45 1.77
C ILE A 227 5.66 -5.06 0.90
N PRO A 228 6.78 -5.81 0.92
CA PRO A 228 7.97 -5.47 0.14
C PRO A 228 7.70 -5.32 -1.36
N TYR A 229 8.24 -4.27 -1.99
CA TYR A 229 8.17 -4.08 -3.45
C TYR A 229 9.11 -4.99 -4.26
N PHE A 230 9.85 -5.86 -3.58
CA PHE A 230 10.86 -6.75 -4.15
C PHE A 230 10.65 -8.18 -3.66
N ILE A 231 11.26 -9.14 -4.37
CA ILE A 231 11.35 -10.55 -3.99
C ILE A 231 12.82 -10.92 -3.86
N LEU A 232 13.12 -11.82 -2.94
CA LEU A 232 14.44 -12.37 -2.73
C LEU A 232 14.45 -13.89 -2.95
N GLY A 233 15.63 -14.48 -2.88
CA GLY A 233 15.74 -15.93 -2.84
C GLY A 233 15.17 -16.46 -1.54
N GLU A 234 14.62 -17.66 -1.60
CA GLU A 234 14.29 -18.37 -0.35
C GLU A 234 15.59 -18.61 0.42
N ILE A 235 15.54 -18.31 1.72
CA ILE A 235 16.64 -18.45 2.66
C ILE A 235 16.21 -19.51 3.65
N ASP A 236 17.04 -20.54 3.83
CA ASP A 236 16.86 -21.48 4.93
C ASP A 236 17.04 -20.72 6.26
N PRO A 237 16.03 -20.69 7.15
CA PRO A 237 16.11 -19.97 8.42
C PRO A 237 17.24 -20.46 9.34
N GLU A 238 17.75 -21.67 9.11
CA GLU A 238 18.85 -22.28 9.87
C GLU A 238 20.24 -21.92 9.30
N ASP A 239 20.32 -21.30 8.11
CA ASP A 239 21.56 -20.79 7.54
C ASP A 239 21.90 -19.40 8.11
N GLU A 240 22.64 -19.39 9.21
CA GLU A 240 23.03 -18.17 9.92
C GLU A 240 23.72 -17.13 9.01
N GLU A 241 24.55 -17.55 8.05
CA GLU A 241 25.26 -16.64 7.15
C GLU A 241 24.29 -15.96 6.18
N SER A 242 23.37 -16.73 5.59
CA SER A 242 22.34 -16.17 4.70
C SER A 242 21.38 -15.26 5.45
N VAL A 243 21.02 -15.61 6.70
CA VAL A 243 20.20 -14.77 7.58
C VAL A 243 20.91 -13.46 7.93
N GLU A 244 22.21 -13.49 8.24
CA GLU A 244 22.99 -12.29 8.56
C GLU A 244 23.06 -11.33 7.35
N ASN A 245 23.30 -11.87 6.16
CA ASN A 245 23.33 -11.08 4.93
C ASN A 245 21.99 -10.40 4.61
N MET A 246 20.88 -10.92 5.12
CA MET A 246 19.51 -10.41 4.92
C MET A 246 19.10 -9.32 5.92
N GLN A 247 19.83 -9.13 7.02
CA GLN A 247 19.41 -8.28 8.15
C GLN A 247 19.03 -6.85 7.74
N HIS A 248 19.75 -6.26 6.80
CA HIS A 248 19.52 -4.88 6.36
C HIS A 248 18.15 -4.64 5.72
N PHE A 249 17.44 -5.68 5.26
CA PHE A 249 16.05 -5.59 4.80
C PHE A 249 15.04 -5.73 5.93
N CYS A 250 15.40 -6.40 7.02
CA CYS A 250 14.55 -6.59 8.20
C CYS A 250 14.60 -5.36 9.13
N LEU A 251 15.75 -4.70 9.22
CA LEU A 251 16.02 -3.62 10.18
C LEU A 251 15.71 -2.21 9.64
N VAL A 252 14.56 -2.09 8.98
CA VAL A 252 14.11 -0.84 8.33
C VAL A 252 12.91 -0.24 9.05
N PRO A 253 12.73 1.10 9.05
CA PRO A 253 11.65 1.77 9.78
C PRO A 253 10.27 1.16 9.56
N GLY A 254 9.92 0.86 8.30
CA GLY A 254 8.63 0.29 7.93
C GLY A 254 8.32 -1.02 8.63
N VAL A 255 9.31 -1.88 8.89
CA VAL A 255 9.12 -3.15 9.62
C VAL A 255 8.83 -2.90 11.11
N PHE A 256 9.48 -1.90 11.71
CA PHE A 256 9.26 -1.54 13.11
C PHE A 256 7.93 -0.82 13.33
N TYR A 257 7.56 0.12 12.46
CA TYR A 257 6.36 0.93 12.64
C TYR A 257 5.08 0.26 12.13
N ALA A 258 5.15 -0.64 11.14
CA ALA A 258 3.98 -1.39 10.68
C ALA A 258 3.40 -2.28 11.79
N ASP A 259 2.08 -2.45 11.81
CA ASP A 259 1.35 -3.38 12.66
C ASP A 259 1.39 -4.80 12.10
N LYS A 260 1.49 -4.93 10.77
CA LYS A 260 1.71 -6.20 10.06
C LYS A 260 2.75 -6.06 8.95
N VAL A 261 3.54 -7.10 8.73
CA VAL A 261 4.50 -7.19 7.62
C VAL A 261 4.23 -8.48 6.86
N VAL A 262 3.96 -8.40 5.57
CA VAL A 262 3.68 -9.57 4.73
C VAL A 262 4.89 -9.86 3.86
N VAL A 263 5.50 -11.03 4.05
CA VAL A 263 6.66 -11.50 3.31
C VAL A 263 6.33 -12.72 2.46
N GLN A 264 7.23 -13.04 1.52
CA GLN A 264 7.00 -13.95 0.39
C GLN A 264 6.78 -15.44 0.75
N SER A 265 7.14 -15.87 1.96
CA SER A 265 7.09 -17.28 2.36
C SER A 265 7.14 -17.44 3.89
N GLU A 266 6.83 -18.65 4.38
CA GLU A 266 7.02 -19.00 5.79
C GLU A 266 8.50 -18.98 6.20
N ASP A 267 9.41 -19.46 5.34
CA ASP A 267 10.85 -19.43 5.61
C ASP A 267 11.31 -17.98 5.78
N MET A 268 10.92 -17.08 4.88
CA MET A 268 11.22 -15.66 5.01
C MET A 268 10.58 -15.04 6.27
N ARG A 269 9.38 -15.48 6.66
CA ARG A 269 8.78 -15.06 7.93
C ARG A 269 9.67 -15.45 9.12
N GLN A 270 10.19 -16.68 9.15
CA GLN A 270 11.10 -17.13 10.21
C GLN A 270 12.41 -16.34 10.20
N VAL A 271 12.99 -16.07 9.03
CA VAL A 271 14.18 -15.20 8.89
C VAL A 271 13.95 -13.84 9.52
N TYR A 272 12.85 -13.17 9.18
CA TYR A 272 12.50 -11.87 9.78
C TYR A 272 12.33 -11.95 11.29
N ILE A 273 11.61 -12.97 11.80
CA ILE A 273 11.40 -13.17 13.25
C ILE A 273 12.75 -13.38 13.96
N ASN A 274 13.62 -14.23 13.41
CA ASN A 274 14.93 -14.53 13.99
C ASN A 274 15.82 -13.27 14.05
N VAL A 275 15.90 -12.51 12.96
CA VAL A 275 16.65 -11.25 12.92
C VAL A 275 16.10 -10.24 13.93
N LEU A 276 14.79 -10.00 13.93
CA LEU A 276 14.18 -8.99 14.78
C LEU A 276 14.26 -9.35 16.27
N THR A 277 14.13 -10.65 16.61
CA THR A 277 14.28 -11.15 17.98
C THR A 277 15.71 -10.94 18.47
N LYS A 278 16.72 -11.27 17.64
CA LYS A 278 18.14 -11.08 17.94
C LYS A 278 18.52 -9.62 18.18
N GLU A 279 18.03 -8.71 17.34
CA GLU A 279 18.40 -7.29 17.38
C GLU A 279 17.64 -6.47 18.43
N THR A 280 16.52 -6.99 18.96
CA THR A 280 15.74 -6.29 20.00
C THR A 280 15.88 -6.92 21.38
N ARG A 281 15.27 -8.09 21.60
CA ARG A 281 15.37 -8.93 22.81
C ARG A 281 14.61 -10.24 22.66
N GLU A 282 15.05 -11.30 23.34
CA GLU A 282 14.46 -12.64 23.22
C GLU A 282 12.96 -12.69 23.60
N ASP A 283 12.55 -11.93 24.63
CA ASP A 283 11.15 -11.86 25.08
C ASP A 283 10.23 -11.12 24.10
N SER A 284 10.77 -10.55 23.01
CA SER A 284 9.97 -9.90 21.95
C SER A 284 9.50 -10.86 20.85
N ARG A 285 9.93 -12.12 20.83
CA ARG A 285 9.64 -13.06 19.74
C ARG A 285 8.14 -13.17 19.43
N SER A 286 7.30 -13.24 20.46
CA SER A 286 5.83 -13.33 20.28
C SER A 286 5.23 -12.12 19.57
N ILE A 287 5.81 -10.92 19.76
CA ILE A 287 5.41 -9.69 19.06
C ILE A 287 5.70 -9.84 17.56
N TRP A 288 6.88 -10.36 17.21
CA TRP A 288 7.29 -10.56 15.83
C TRP A 288 6.51 -11.69 15.16
N GLU A 289 6.23 -12.77 15.88
CA GLU A 289 5.38 -13.87 15.38
C GLU A 289 3.97 -13.41 15.03
N GLU A 290 3.40 -12.47 15.78
CA GLU A 290 2.10 -11.88 15.48
C GLU A 290 2.16 -10.86 14.33
N LYS A 291 3.27 -10.12 14.23
CA LYS A 291 3.45 -9.05 13.23
C LYS A 291 3.79 -9.58 11.84
N ILE A 292 4.73 -10.52 11.73
CA ILE A 292 5.28 -10.97 10.45
C ILE A 292 4.46 -12.15 9.91
N LEU A 293 4.03 -12.06 8.66
CA LEU A 293 3.16 -13.03 8.00
C LEU A 293 3.80 -13.52 6.69
N GLY A 294 3.90 -14.84 6.49
CA GLY A 294 4.51 -15.47 5.31
C GLY A 294 3.47 -15.86 4.26
N LEU A 295 2.76 -14.90 3.69
CA LEU A 295 1.55 -15.15 2.88
C LEU A 295 1.79 -15.19 1.36
N GLY A 296 3.00 -14.89 0.90
CA GLY A 296 3.31 -14.75 -0.52
C GLY A 296 3.60 -13.31 -0.92
N SER A 297 3.72 -13.07 -2.23
CA SER A 297 4.01 -11.74 -2.79
C SER A 297 3.08 -11.44 -3.97
N PRO A 298 2.39 -10.28 -3.97
CA PRO A 298 1.57 -9.83 -5.10
C PRO A 298 2.30 -9.79 -6.45
N LYS A 299 3.62 -9.60 -6.45
CA LYS A 299 4.42 -9.64 -7.69
C LYS A 299 4.39 -11.03 -8.34
N VAL A 300 4.37 -12.10 -7.53
CA VAL A 300 4.22 -13.47 -8.05
C VAL A 300 2.81 -13.67 -8.61
N ASP A 301 1.78 -13.20 -7.91
CA ASP A 301 0.39 -13.26 -8.39
C ASP A 301 0.26 -12.60 -9.77
N LYS A 302 0.89 -11.43 -9.93
CA LYS A 302 0.90 -10.68 -11.18
C LYS A 302 1.53 -11.46 -12.33
N ILE A 303 2.72 -12.04 -12.13
CA ILE A 303 3.37 -12.84 -13.18
C ILE A 303 2.59 -14.10 -13.51
N LEU A 304 2.07 -14.81 -12.52
CA LEU A 304 1.33 -16.05 -12.74
C LEU A 304 -0.04 -15.82 -13.40
N SER A 305 -0.64 -14.64 -13.22
CA SER A 305 -1.92 -14.29 -13.83
C SER A 305 -1.79 -13.64 -15.22
N THR A 306 -0.61 -13.11 -15.57
CA THR A 306 -0.41 -12.38 -16.83
C THR A 306 -0.17 -13.34 -17.99
N LYS A 307 -1.03 -13.28 -19.02
CA LYS A 307 -0.84 -14.06 -20.26
C LYS A 307 -0.15 -13.25 -21.33
N LYS A 308 0.71 -13.90 -22.12
CA LYS A 308 1.48 -13.25 -23.20
C LYS A 308 0.57 -12.63 -24.26
N GLU A 309 -0.57 -13.26 -24.54
CA GLU A 309 -1.57 -12.83 -25.53
C GLU A 309 -2.34 -11.57 -25.11
N GLU A 310 -2.35 -11.26 -23.81
CA GLU A 310 -3.06 -10.11 -23.24
C GLU A 310 -2.13 -8.87 -23.14
N LEU A 311 -0.84 -9.02 -23.47
CA LEU A 311 0.13 -7.94 -23.40
C LEU A 311 -0.08 -6.91 -24.52
N LYS A 312 -0.13 -5.63 -24.12
CA LYS A 312 -0.04 -4.50 -25.05
C LYS A 312 1.43 -4.26 -25.40
N ILE A 313 1.84 -4.75 -26.58
CA ILE A 313 3.20 -4.60 -27.11
C ILE A 313 3.26 -3.33 -27.99
N PRO A 314 4.20 -2.40 -27.73
CA PRO A 314 4.39 -1.22 -28.57
C PRO A 314 4.72 -1.59 -30.02
N GLU A 315 4.22 -0.82 -30.98
CA GLU A 315 4.45 -1.07 -32.41
C GLU A 315 5.93 -1.05 -32.78
N GLU A 316 6.70 -0.13 -32.18
CA GLU A 316 8.16 -0.06 -32.30
C GLU A 316 8.86 -1.36 -31.85
N TRP A 317 8.33 -2.05 -30.83
CA TRP A 317 8.89 -3.31 -30.36
C TRP A 317 8.54 -4.44 -31.33
N LEU A 318 7.31 -4.44 -31.87
CA LEU A 318 6.90 -5.42 -32.88
C LEU A 318 7.78 -5.34 -34.13
N GLN A 319 8.16 -4.15 -34.58
CA GLN A 319 9.10 -3.97 -35.71
C GLN A 319 10.46 -4.62 -35.47
N ILE A 320 10.90 -4.72 -34.21
CA ILE A 320 12.15 -5.37 -33.82
C ILE A 320 11.96 -6.89 -33.67
N ILE A 321 10.81 -7.32 -33.14
CA ILE A 321 10.50 -8.71 -32.79
C ILE A 321 10.10 -9.54 -34.01
N GLU A 322 9.30 -8.98 -34.92
CA GLU A 322 8.73 -9.72 -36.04
C GLU A 322 9.75 -9.94 -37.16
N LYS A 323 9.79 -11.17 -37.67
CA LYS A 323 10.57 -11.55 -38.84
C LYS A 323 9.74 -11.35 -40.12
N PRO A 324 10.39 -11.23 -41.30
CA PRO A 324 9.67 -11.10 -42.58
C PRO A 324 8.73 -12.26 -42.92
N ASP A 325 8.92 -13.43 -42.31
CA ASP A 325 8.08 -14.62 -42.48
C ASP A 325 6.85 -14.66 -41.54
N GLY A 326 6.69 -13.63 -40.68
CA GLY A 326 5.61 -13.52 -39.70
C GLY A 326 5.88 -14.25 -38.38
N ASN A 327 7.01 -14.96 -38.24
CA ASN A 327 7.41 -15.53 -36.96
C ASN A 327 8.08 -14.47 -36.07
N TRP A 328 8.18 -14.74 -34.78
CA TRP A 328 8.90 -13.87 -33.85
C TRP A 328 10.34 -14.34 -33.66
N LYS A 329 11.26 -13.37 -33.53
CA LYS A 329 12.62 -13.59 -33.01
C LYS A 329 12.58 -14.14 -31.59
N LYS A 330 13.68 -14.76 -31.17
CA LYS A 330 13.85 -15.10 -29.75
C LYS A 330 14.10 -13.84 -28.95
N ILE A 331 13.25 -13.57 -27.96
CA ILE A 331 13.33 -12.35 -27.16
C ILE A 331 14.13 -12.64 -25.90
N ILE A 332 15.28 -12.00 -25.76
CA ILE A 332 16.14 -12.13 -24.57
C ILE A 332 15.96 -10.90 -23.69
N PHE A 333 15.43 -11.12 -22.49
CA PHE A 333 15.34 -10.09 -21.48
C PHE A 333 16.72 -9.89 -20.84
N TYR A 334 17.35 -8.76 -21.16
CA TYR A 334 18.59 -8.31 -20.54
C TYR A 334 18.31 -7.35 -19.37
N ASN A 335 18.57 -7.80 -18.14
CA ASN A 335 18.47 -6.96 -16.96
C ASN A 335 19.85 -6.54 -16.43
N THR A 336 19.96 -5.26 -16.05
CA THR A 336 21.16 -4.73 -15.39
C THR A 336 20.79 -4.15 -14.03
N SER A 337 21.53 -4.53 -12.98
CA SER A 337 21.18 -4.23 -11.60
C SER A 337 22.05 -3.12 -11.00
N VAL A 338 21.48 -2.38 -10.03
CA VAL A 338 22.21 -1.37 -9.26
C VAL A 338 23.42 -1.99 -8.54
N SER A 339 23.25 -3.16 -7.93
CA SER A 339 24.30 -3.84 -7.18
C SER A 339 25.48 -4.24 -8.05
N ALA A 340 25.23 -4.76 -9.26
CA ALA A 340 26.29 -5.09 -10.21
C ALA A 340 27.04 -3.83 -10.65
N PHE A 341 26.31 -2.75 -10.95
CA PHE A 341 26.91 -1.48 -11.34
C PHE A 341 27.80 -0.89 -10.25
N LEU A 342 27.35 -0.89 -8.99
CA LEU A 342 28.13 -0.40 -7.85
C LEU A 342 29.35 -1.27 -7.54
N ARG A 343 29.28 -2.57 -7.83
CA ARG A 343 30.37 -3.52 -7.58
C ARG A 343 31.47 -3.48 -8.65
N TYR A 344 31.07 -3.38 -9.91
CA TYR A 344 31.97 -3.55 -11.06
C TYR A 344 32.32 -2.25 -11.79
N GLU A 345 31.59 -1.16 -11.51
CA GLU A 345 31.90 0.19 -11.98
C GLU A 345 32.14 0.24 -13.51
N GLU A 346 33.31 0.69 -13.97
CA GLU A 346 33.64 0.80 -15.40
C GLU A 346 33.53 -0.55 -16.14
N LYS A 347 33.85 -1.67 -15.49
CA LYS A 347 33.74 -3.00 -16.11
C LYS A 347 32.30 -3.34 -16.47
N MET A 348 31.33 -2.82 -15.73
CA MET A 348 29.93 -3.03 -16.05
C MET A 348 29.54 -2.32 -17.36
N LEU A 349 30.09 -1.12 -17.60
CA LEU A 349 29.89 -0.38 -18.85
C LEU A 349 30.51 -1.12 -20.04
N GLU A 350 31.72 -1.67 -19.86
CA GLU A 350 32.36 -2.53 -20.85
C GLU A 350 31.53 -3.79 -21.13
N LYS A 351 30.97 -4.41 -20.09
CA LYS A 351 30.13 -5.59 -20.24
C LYS A 351 28.85 -5.31 -21.02
N ILE A 352 28.17 -4.20 -20.74
CA ILE A 352 26.97 -3.80 -21.48
C ILE A 352 27.29 -3.63 -22.98
N LYS A 353 28.39 -2.93 -23.30
CA LYS A 353 28.85 -2.75 -24.70
C LYS A 353 29.16 -4.09 -25.37
N ASP A 354 29.77 -5.03 -24.65
CA ASP A 354 30.10 -6.36 -25.13
C ASP A 354 28.86 -7.20 -25.43
N VAL A 355 27.87 -7.16 -24.54
CA VAL A 355 26.54 -7.78 -24.75
C VAL A 355 25.87 -7.18 -25.98
N PHE A 356 25.88 -5.86 -26.11
CA PHE A 356 25.27 -5.19 -27.25
C PHE A 356 25.89 -5.62 -28.58
N ARG A 357 27.22 -5.67 -28.66
CA ARG A 357 27.92 -6.17 -29.85
C ARG A 357 27.40 -7.57 -30.27
N VAL A 358 27.33 -8.50 -29.33
CA VAL A 358 26.92 -9.89 -29.62
C VAL A 358 25.48 -9.94 -30.11
N PHE A 359 24.56 -9.21 -29.49
CA PHE A 359 23.16 -9.22 -29.90
C PHE A 359 22.90 -8.43 -31.18
N GLU A 360 23.63 -7.36 -31.43
CA GLU A 360 23.60 -6.62 -32.68
C GLU A 360 24.07 -7.52 -33.84
N GLU A 361 25.14 -8.29 -33.67
CA GLU A 361 25.62 -9.27 -34.66
C GLU A 361 24.58 -10.37 -34.96
N ASN A 362 23.63 -10.61 -34.05
CA ASN A 362 22.62 -11.68 -34.14
C ASN A 362 21.16 -11.15 -34.21
N HIS A 363 20.97 -9.86 -34.52
CA HIS A 363 19.68 -9.18 -34.43
C HIS A 363 18.61 -9.71 -35.39
N GLU A 364 18.97 -10.48 -36.43
CA GLU A 364 18.02 -11.14 -37.33
C GLU A 364 17.29 -12.31 -36.66
N GLU A 365 17.95 -12.99 -35.72
CA GLU A 365 17.43 -14.18 -35.04
C GLU A 365 16.94 -13.91 -33.62
N MET A 366 17.52 -12.90 -32.95
CA MET A 366 17.23 -12.56 -31.57
C MET A 366 16.88 -11.07 -31.41
N ALA A 367 15.92 -10.78 -30.55
CA ALA A 367 15.63 -9.43 -30.09
C ALA A 367 16.16 -9.27 -28.66
N LEU A 368 17.04 -8.30 -28.44
CA LEU A 368 17.48 -7.92 -27.10
C LEU A 368 16.46 -6.94 -26.51
N LEU A 369 15.85 -7.29 -25.38
CA LEU A 369 15.03 -6.40 -24.57
C LEU A 369 15.84 -5.99 -23.35
N TRP A 370 16.45 -4.80 -23.42
CA TRP A 370 17.22 -4.26 -22.31
C TRP A 370 16.34 -3.41 -21.40
N ARG A 371 16.22 -3.84 -20.14
CA ARG A 371 15.55 -3.08 -19.07
C ARG A 371 16.52 -2.85 -17.92
N PRO A 372 17.11 -1.65 -17.80
CA PRO A 372 17.93 -1.30 -16.65
C PRO A 372 17.07 -1.12 -15.39
N HIS A 373 17.70 -1.20 -14.21
CA HIS A 373 16.99 -0.97 -12.96
C HIS A 373 16.37 0.45 -12.92
N PRO A 374 15.10 0.64 -12.46
CA PRO A 374 14.44 1.94 -12.47
C PRO A 374 15.13 3.05 -11.67
N LEU A 375 16.00 2.67 -10.73
CA LEU A 375 16.80 3.61 -9.92
C LEU A 375 18.22 3.83 -10.45
N ILE A 376 18.61 3.25 -11.60
CA ILE A 376 20.00 3.27 -12.07
C ILE A 376 20.53 4.71 -12.23
N LYS A 377 19.72 5.63 -12.77
CA LYS A 377 20.09 7.04 -12.93
C LYS A 377 20.38 7.69 -11.57
N ALA A 378 19.41 7.65 -10.66
CA ALA A 378 19.54 8.24 -9.33
C ALA A 378 20.72 7.62 -8.56
N THR A 379 20.91 6.30 -8.66
CA THR A 379 22.07 5.61 -8.06
C THR A 379 23.39 6.10 -8.64
N ILE A 380 23.54 6.17 -9.97
CA ILE A 380 24.81 6.60 -10.57
C ILE A 380 25.08 8.05 -10.21
N GLU A 381 24.11 8.95 -10.35
CA GLU A 381 24.30 10.36 -10.03
C GLU A 381 24.62 10.60 -8.55
N SER A 382 24.05 9.81 -7.64
CA SER A 382 24.26 9.94 -6.19
C SER A 382 25.55 9.24 -5.72
N MET A 383 25.83 8.02 -6.19
CA MET A 383 26.87 7.17 -5.62
C MET A 383 28.10 7.00 -6.52
N ARG A 384 27.97 7.20 -7.84
CA ARG A 384 29.04 7.02 -8.85
C ARG A 384 28.98 8.08 -9.97
N PRO A 385 28.95 9.39 -9.66
CA PRO A 385 28.62 10.43 -10.65
C PRO A 385 29.57 10.47 -11.87
N LYS A 386 30.80 9.97 -11.71
CA LYS A 386 31.79 9.89 -12.80
C LYS A 386 31.38 8.96 -13.94
N LEU A 387 30.55 7.95 -13.67
CA LEU A 387 30.12 6.94 -14.64
C LEU A 387 28.89 7.38 -15.45
N TRP A 388 28.21 8.46 -15.03
CA TRP A 388 26.93 8.86 -15.63
C TRP A 388 27.03 9.19 -17.11
N LYS A 389 28.05 9.97 -17.49
CA LYS A 389 28.23 10.42 -18.87
C LYS A 389 28.36 9.24 -19.84
N GLU A 390 29.21 8.27 -19.50
CA GLU A 390 29.43 7.10 -20.35
C GLU A 390 28.21 6.17 -20.38
N TYR A 391 27.53 5.98 -19.24
CA TYR A 391 26.28 5.21 -19.20
C TYR A 391 25.21 5.84 -20.10
N GLN A 392 25.05 7.16 -20.03
CA GLN A 392 24.09 7.90 -20.87
C GLN A 392 24.42 7.73 -22.36
N GLU A 393 25.70 7.82 -22.75
CA GLU A 393 26.12 7.60 -24.15
C GLU A 393 25.78 6.19 -24.64
N ILE A 394 25.90 5.17 -23.79
CA ILE A 394 25.50 3.79 -24.12
C ILE A 394 23.98 3.69 -24.36
N VAL A 395 23.18 4.30 -23.48
CA VAL A 395 21.71 4.30 -23.59
C VAL A 395 21.25 4.99 -24.86
N GLU A 396 21.75 6.21 -25.11
CA GLU A 396 21.36 7.00 -26.29
C GLU A 396 21.74 6.30 -27.59
N ARG A 397 22.92 5.66 -27.62
CA ARG A 397 23.35 4.88 -28.78
C ARG A 397 22.43 3.69 -29.04
N TYR A 398 22.12 2.91 -28.01
CA TYR A 398 21.23 1.75 -28.13
C TYR A 398 19.83 2.14 -28.62
N LYS A 399 19.26 3.23 -28.09
CA LYS A 399 17.98 3.79 -28.55
C LYS A 399 18.04 4.26 -30.00
N THR A 400 19.10 4.97 -30.40
CA THR A 400 19.22 5.59 -31.72
C THR A 400 19.47 4.55 -32.82
N GLU A 401 20.25 3.51 -32.55
CA GLU A 401 20.55 2.46 -33.53
C GLU A 401 19.35 1.54 -33.80
N GLY A 402 18.41 1.42 -32.86
CA GLY A 402 17.08 0.85 -33.10
C GLY A 402 17.03 -0.65 -33.40
N TRP A 403 18.14 -1.38 -33.20
CA TRP A 403 18.19 -2.83 -33.41
C TRP A 403 17.67 -3.64 -32.21
N GLY A 404 17.47 -3.00 -31.06
CA GLY A 404 17.02 -3.62 -29.81
C GLY A 404 15.99 -2.78 -29.06
N ILE A 405 15.33 -3.38 -28.06
CA ILE A 405 14.25 -2.77 -27.29
C ILE A 405 14.82 -2.20 -25.99
N TYR A 406 14.72 -0.88 -25.82
CA TYR A 406 14.97 -0.24 -24.53
C TYR A 406 13.65 -0.07 -23.78
N ASP A 407 13.52 -0.76 -22.65
CA ASP A 407 12.33 -0.67 -21.82
C ASP A 407 12.60 0.15 -20.57
N ASP A 408 12.11 1.40 -20.58
CA ASP A 408 12.06 2.30 -19.42
C ASP A 408 10.63 2.51 -18.90
N SER A 409 9.67 1.69 -19.34
CA SER A 409 8.28 1.78 -18.92
C SER A 409 8.07 1.28 -17.48
N ALA A 410 6.95 1.65 -16.85
CA ALA A 410 6.58 1.13 -15.54
C ALA A 410 6.25 -0.38 -15.57
N ASP A 411 5.95 -0.97 -16.73
CA ASP A 411 5.47 -2.34 -16.86
C ASP A 411 6.64 -3.35 -16.94
N LEU A 412 7.15 -3.76 -15.77
CA LEU A 412 8.15 -4.83 -15.64
C LEU A 412 7.60 -6.19 -16.11
N ASP A 413 6.33 -6.46 -15.82
CA ASP A 413 5.71 -7.76 -16.05
C ASP A 413 5.62 -8.06 -17.53
N ARG A 414 5.38 -7.04 -18.37
CA ARG A 414 5.47 -7.17 -19.83
C ARG A 414 6.82 -7.70 -20.27
N ALA A 415 7.94 -7.16 -19.78
CA ALA A 415 9.27 -7.64 -20.15
C ALA A 415 9.47 -9.12 -19.76
N VAL A 416 9.06 -9.50 -18.54
CA VAL A 416 9.16 -10.88 -18.03
C VAL A 416 8.28 -11.86 -18.81
N CYS A 417 7.04 -11.48 -19.09
CA CYS A 417 6.08 -12.35 -19.77
C CYS A 417 6.35 -12.44 -21.28
N LEU A 418 6.79 -11.35 -21.91
CA LEU A 418 7.08 -11.30 -23.34
C LEU A 418 8.31 -12.12 -23.73
N SER A 419 9.38 -12.08 -22.92
CA SER A 419 10.67 -12.69 -23.26
C SER A 419 10.66 -14.22 -23.24
N ASP A 420 11.57 -14.84 -23.97
CA ASP A 420 11.75 -16.30 -24.00
C ASP A 420 12.81 -16.80 -23.02
N ALA A 421 13.81 -15.95 -22.69
CA ALA A 421 14.85 -16.24 -21.71
C ALA A 421 15.37 -14.97 -21.03
N TYR A 422 15.93 -15.14 -19.84
CA TYR A 422 16.61 -14.08 -19.09
C TYR A 422 18.12 -14.17 -19.28
N TYR A 423 18.74 -13.01 -19.47
CA TYR A 423 20.18 -12.81 -19.41
C TYR A 423 20.50 -11.58 -18.56
N GLY A 424 21.60 -11.58 -17.81
CA GLY A 424 22.07 -10.37 -17.12
C GLY A 424 22.41 -10.58 -15.65
N ASP A 425 22.26 -9.53 -14.85
CA ASP A 425 22.76 -9.49 -13.46
C ASP A 425 21.89 -10.25 -12.48
N TRP A 426 22.45 -10.63 -11.32
CA TRP A 426 21.64 -11.09 -10.21
C TRP A 426 20.81 -9.94 -9.63
N SER A 427 19.51 -10.15 -9.46
CA SER A 427 18.57 -9.16 -8.91
C SER A 427 17.28 -9.85 -8.43
N SER A 428 16.39 -9.09 -7.79
CA SER A 428 15.05 -9.56 -7.41
C SER A 428 14.22 -10.09 -8.59
N ILE A 429 14.51 -9.60 -9.80
CA ILE A 429 13.83 -10.01 -11.03
C ILE A 429 14.17 -11.46 -11.38
N VAL A 430 15.35 -11.96 -11.03
CA VAL A 430 15.72 -13.37 -11.30
C VAL A 430 14.75 -14.32 -10.60
N TYR A 431 14.45 -14.08 -9.33
CA TYR A 431 13.54 -14.92 -8.55
C TYR A 431 12.10 -14.82 -9.07
N LEU A 432 11.71 -13.64 -9.55
CA LEU A 432 10.42 -13.46 -10.21
C LEU A 432 10.37 -14.23 -11.54
N TYR A 433 11.43 -14.13 -12.36
CA TYR A 433 11.55 -14.80 -13.65
C TYR A 433 11.56 -16.33 -13.51
N GLN A 434 12.15 -16.87 -12.43
CA GLN A 434 12.10 -18.30 -12.11
C GLN A 434 10.67 -18.84 -12.04
N LYS A 435 9.70 -18.03 -11.60
CA LYS A 435 8.28 -18.43 -11.52
C LYS A 435 7.66 -18.66 -12.91
N THR A 436 8.27 -18.14 -13.98
CA THR A 436 7.81 -18.39 -15.36
C THR A 436 8.23 -19.77 -15.90
N GLY A 437 9.20 -20.44 -15.27
CA GLY A 437 9.80 -21.68 -15.76
C GLY A 437 10.70 -21.53 -17.00
N LYS A 438 10.93 -20.31 -17.48
CA LYS A 438 11.79 -20.01 -18.63
C LYS A 438 13.28 -20.07 -18.26
N LEU A 439 14.14 -20.16 -19.27
CA LEU A 439 15.58 -20.27 -19.10
C LEU A 439 16.19 -18.98 -18.56
N ILE A 440 17.18 -19.13 -17.67
CA ILE A 440 17.91 -18.03 -17.03
C ILE A 440 19.40 -18.28 -17.21
N MET A 441 20.11 -17.26 -17.69
CA MET A 441 21.57 -17.26 -17.76
C MET A 441 22.11 -16.02 -17.05
N MET A 442 22.87 -16.24 -15.98
CA MET A 442 23.53 -15.15 -15.27
C MET A 442 24.77 -14.69 -16.04
N GLN A 443 24.93 -13.38 -16.22
CA GLN A 443 26.13 -12.84 -16.83
C GLN A 443 27.30 -12.89 -15.85
N ASN A 444 28.50 -13.08 -16.40
CA ASN A 444 29.75 -12.86 -15.68
C ASN A 444 30.43 -11.63 -16.27
N VAL A 445 30.60 -10.58 -15.45
CA VAL A 445 31.17 -9.29 -15.87
C VAL A 445 32.64 -9.42 -16.24
N ASP A 446 33.37 -10.39 -15.66
CA ASP A 446 34.79 -10.61 -15.96
C ASP A 446 35.03 -11.44 -17.23
N ILE A 447 33.98 -11.94 -17.89
CA ILE A 447 34.06 -12.74 -19.12
C ILE A 447 33.44 -11.96 -20.29
N ARG A 448 34.17 -11.84 -21.40
CA ARG A 448 33.60 -11.36 -22.67
C ARG A 448 32.78 -12.47 -23.34
N ASN A 449 31.63 -12.09 -23.88
CA ASN A 449 30.72 -12.98 -24.58
C ASN A 449 31.18 -13.27 -26.01
#